data_AF-A0A2E5V9R9-F1
#
_entry.id   AF-A0A2E5V9R9-F1
#
_cell.length_a   1.000
_cell.length_b   1.000
_cell.length_c   1.000
_cell.angle_alpha   90.00
_cell.angle_beta   90.00
_cell.angle_gamma   90.00
#
_symmetry.space_group_name_H-M   'P 1'
#
loop_
_entity.id
_entity.type
_entity.pdbx_description
1 polymer ?
#
loop_
_entity_poly.entity_id
_entity_poly.type
_entity_poly.pdbx_seq_one_letter_code
_entity_poly.pdbx_strand_id
1 'polypeptide(L)'
;MDTKQISQNNMLEIFKLSGVLGIFIAGVVGFYYFDSDLYSAIVLLASFVLGIVILFQTERGQILKSFILGSRVELRKVVWPTREETIQTTIMVLIFAMIMGVFFWLLDMFLLWLTRFLTGQGV
;
A
#
# COMPACT_ATOMS: atom_id res chain seq x y z
N MET A 1 -20.79 -31.22 -5.64
CA MET A 1 -21.93 -30.49 -5.01
C MET A 1 -21.54 -29.05 -4.67
N ASP A 2 -20.41 -28.57 -5.21
CA ASP A 2 -19.72 -27.33 -4.80
C ASP A 2 -20.08 -26.10 -5.66
N THR A 3 -20.55 -26.30 -6.89
CA THR A 3 -20.85 -25.20 -7.82
C THR A 3 -22.09 -24.37 -7.41
N LYS A 4 -23.08 -24.98 -6.74
CA LYS A 4 -24.26 -24.26 -6.22
C LYS A 4 -23.95 -23.43 -4.97
N GLN A 5 -23.06 -23.91 -4.09
CA GLN A 5 -22.65 -23.21 -2.86
C GLN A 5 -21.86 -21.92 -3.17
N ILE A 6 -20.93 -21.99 -4.13
CA ILE A 6 -20.13 -20.82 -4.57
C ILE A 6 -21.01 -19.76 -5.24
N SER A 7 -22.01 -20.17 -6.05
CA SER A 7 -22.90 -19.23 -6.74
C SER A 7 -23.91 -18.57 -5.81
N GLN A 8 -24.41 -19.28 -4.79
CA GLN A 8 -25.45 -18.76 -3.89
C GLN A 8 -24.87 -17.76 -2.86
N ASN A 9 -23.68 -18.04 -2.32
CA ASN A 9 -22.99 -17.11 -1.42
C ASN A 9 -22.60 -15.81 -2.14
N ASN A 10 -22.16 -15.89 -3.40
CA ASN A 10 -21.84 -14.72 -4.21
C ASN A 10 -23.06 -13.81 -4.48
N MET A 11 -24.24 -14.35 -4.76
CA MET A 11 -25.44 -13.51 -4.94
C MET A 11 -25.81 -12.79 -3.64
N LEU A 12 -25.82 -13.50 -2.51
CA LEU A 12 -26.15 -12.90 -1.20
C LEU A 12 -25.14 -11.81 -0.80
N GLU A 13 -23.86 -11.99 -1.11
CA GLU A 13 -22.83 -10.97 -0.92
C GLU A 13 -23.04 -9.74 -1.81
N ILE A 14 -23.33 -9.95 -3.10
CA ILE A 14 -23.60 -8.85 -4.04
C ILE A 14 -24.83 -8.05 -3.59
N PHE A 15 -25.86 -8.72 -3.09
CA PHE A 15 -27.04 -8.05 -2.51
C PHE A 15 -26.71 -7.27 -1.24
N LYS A 16 -25.92 -7.83 -0.31
CA LYS A 16 -25.45 -7.09 0.87
C LYS A 16 -24.61 -5.88 0.49
N LEU A 17 -23.74 -6.02 -0.51
CA LEU A 17 -22.86 -4.95 -0.97
C LEU A 17 -23.62 -3.83 -1.70
N SER A 18 -24.64 -4.17 -2.49
CA SER A 18 -25.52 -3.16 -3.09
C SER A 18 -26.32 -2.41 -2.03
N GLY A 19 -26.74 -3.10 -0.94
CA GLY A 19 -27.36 -2.49 0.22
C GLY A 19 -26.47 -1.44 0.91
N VAL A 20 -25.16 -1.71 1.05
CA VAL A 20 -24.19 -0.72 1.58
C VAL A 20 -24.11 0.52 0.69
N LEU A 21 -24.07 0.32 -0.63
CA LEU A 21 -24.09 1.40 -1.61
C LEU A 21 -25.36 2.25 -1.48
N GLY A 22 -26.51 1.60 -1.30
CA GLY A 22 -27.78 2.28 -1.06
C GLY A 22 -27.79 3.11 0.23
N ILE A 23 -27.21 2.60 1.32
CA ILE A 23 -27.09 3.32 2.60
C ILE A 23 -26.21 4.56 2.45
N PHE A 24 -25.11 4.47 1.70
CA PHE A 24 -24.25 5.61 1.41
C PHE A 24 -24.97 6.69 0.60
N ILE A 25 -25.71 6.29 -0.43
CA ILE A 25 -26.51 7.22 -1.23
C ILE A 25 -27.57 7.89 -0.36
N ALA A 26 -28.27 7.13 0.48
CA ALA A 26 -29.24 7.67 1.42
C ALA A 26 -28.61 8.64 2.43
N GLY A 27 -27.40 8.36 2.91
CA GLY A 27 -26.64 9.26 3.77
C GLY A 27 -26.28 10.59 3.10
N VAL A 28 -25.82 10.54 1.85
CA VAL A 28 -25.51 11.73 1.05
C VAL A 28 -26.77 12.53 0.74
N VAL A 29 -27.86 11.88 0.35
CA VAL A 29 -29.15 12.55 0.11
C VAL A 29 -29.69 13.18 1.40
N GLY A 30 -29.59 12.48 2.52
CA GLY A 30 -29.96 13.00 3.83
C GLY A 30 -29.16 14.26 4.19
N PHE A 31 -27.86 14.30 3.88
CA PHE A 31 -27.02 15.47 4.12
C PHE A 31 -27.52 16.74 3.40
N TYR A 32 -28.06 16.62 2.18
CA TYR A 32 -28.58 17.78 1.43
C TYR A 32 -29.98 18.23 1.86
N TYR A 33 -30.75 17.37 2.52
CA TYR A 33 -32.14 17.65 2.87
C TYR A 33 -32.29 18.44 4.18
N PHE A 34 -31.34 18.32 5.10
CA PHE A 34 -31.36 19.05 6.36
C PHE A 34 -30.68 20.42 6.20
N ASP A 35 -31.41 21.48 6.53
CA ASP A 35 -30.95 22.88 6.49
C ASP A 35 -29.95 23.21 7.61
N SER A 36 -29.89 22.37 8.64
CA SER A 36 -29.03 22.54 9.82
C SER A 36 -27.76 21.70 9.71
N ASP A 37 -26.59 22.33 9.74
CA ASP A 37 -25.27 21.69 9.63
C ASP A 37 -25.07 20.49 10.57
N LEU A 38 -25.58 20.57 11.81
CA LEU A 38 -25.42 19.53 12.82
C LEU A 38 -26.15 18.22 12.45
N TYR A 39 -27.38 18.31 11.95
CA TYR A 39 -28.18 17.14 11.63
C TYR A 39 -27.68 16.46 10.35
N SER A 40 -27.25 17.24 9.36
CA SER A 40 -26.63 16.73 8.13
C SER A 40 -25.36 15.93 8.44
N ALA A 41 -24.50 16.45 9.32
CA ALA A 41 -23.28 15.75 9.75
C ALA A 41 -23.58 14.43 10.47
N ILE A 42 -24.57 14.40 11.37
CA ILE A 42 -24.95 13.19 12.11
C ILE A 42 -25.50 12.10 11.18
N VAL A 43 -26.36 12.45 10.22
CA VAL A 43 -26.94 11.51 9.26
C VAL A 43 -25.86 10.89 8.37
N LEU A 44 -24.91 11.70 7.90
CA LEU A 44 -23.79 11.21 7.10
C LEU A 44 -22.91 10.26 7.92
N LEU A 45 -22.53 10.65 9.15
CA LEU A 45 -21.75 9.80 10.05
C LEU A 45 -22.46 8.47 10.35
N ALA A 46 -23.76 8.51 10.63
CA ALA A 46 -24.56 7.32 10.90
C ALA A 46 -24.55 6.36 9.70
N SER A 47 -24.74 6.88 8.48
CA SER A 47 -24.68 6.08 7.25
C SER A 47 -23.32 5.41 7.05
N PHE A 48 -22.24 6.12 7.37
CA PHE A 48 -20.88 5.64 7.25
C PHE A 48 -20.60 4.51 8.24
N VAL A 49 -21.01 4.69 9.50
CA VAL A 49 -20.88 3.68 10.56
C VAL A 49 -21.66 2.42 10.20
N LEU A 50 -22.91 2.57 9.76
CA LEU A 50 -23.74 1.43 9.33
C LEU A 50 -23.12 0.69 8.14
N GLY A 51 -22.61 1.41 7.14
CA GLY A 51 -21.91 0.82 6.00
C GLY A 51 -20.69 0.00 6.43
N ILE A 52 -19.87 0.54 7.33
CA ILE A 52 -18.70 -0.16 7.89
C ILE A 52 -19.12 -1.44 8.62
N VAL A 53 -20.15 -1.39 9.45
CA VAL A 53 -20.64 -2.57 10.21
C VAL A 53 -21.09 -3.70 9.27
N ILE A 54 -21.77 -3.37 8.18
CA ILE A 54 -22.24 -4.35 7.19
C ILE A 54 -21.07 -4.92 6.39
N LEU A 55 -20.09 -4.08 6.02
CA LEU A 55 -18.88 -4.51 5.33
C LEU A 55 -18.08 -5.52 6.15
N PHE A 56 -17.93 -5.32 7.48
CA PHE A 56 -17.24 -6.27 8.35
C PHE A 56 -17.98 -7.60 8.53
N GLN A 57 -19.30 -7.64 8.36
CA GLN A 57 -20.09 -8.89 8.39
C GLN A 57 -20.07 -9.67 7.06
N THR A 58 -19.58 -9.07 5.98
CA THR A 58 -19.46 -9.73 4.66
C THR A 58 -18.26 -10.68 4.65
N GLU A 59 -18.31 -11.77 3.86
CA GLU A 59 -17.23 -12.76 3.79
C GLU A 59 -15.87 -12.13 3.46
N ARG A 60 -15.86 -11.16 2.53
CA ARG A 60 -14.68 -10.36 2.21
C ARG A 60 -14.12 -9.57 3.41
N GLY A 61 -15.00 -9.05 4.27
CA GLY A 61 -14.62 -8.35 5.49
C GLY A 61 -14.01 -9.28 6.54
N GLN A 62 -14.50 -10.51 6.64
CA GLN A 62 -13.94 -11.53 7.54
C GLN A 62 -12.57 -12.02 7.06
N ILE A 63 -12.38 -12.19 5.75
CA ILE A 63 -11.08 -12.52 5.14
C ILE A 63 -10.06 -11.41 5.40
N LEU A 64 -10.44 -10.13 5.25
CA LEU A 64 -9.56 -9.01 5.59
C LEU A 64 -9.18 -9.02 7.08
N LYS A 65 -10.15 -9.30 7.97
CA LYS A 65 -9.89 -9.38 9.41
C LYS A 65 -8.94 -10.53 9.75
N SER A 66 -9.13 -11.71 9.18
CA SER A 66 -8.23 -12.85 9.38
C SER A 66 -6.85 -12.59 8.78
N PHE A 67 -6.76 -11.90 7.64
CA PHE A 67 -5.50 -11.47 7.02
C PHE A 67 -4.73 -10.49 7.91
N ILE A 68 -5.40 -9.48 8.48
CA ILE A 68 -4.76 -8.54 9.42
C ILE A 68 -4.23 -9.28 10.66
N LEU A 69 -5.05 -10.18 11.23
CA LEU A 69 -4.64 -10.99 12.38
C LEU A 69 -3.46 -11.90 12.04
N GLY A 70 -3.47 -12.55 10.88
CA GLY A 70 -2.38 -13.39 10.37
C GLY A 70 -1.10 -12.60 10.09
N SER A 71 -1.22 -11.44 9.44
CA SER A 71 -0.10 -10.54 9.15
C SER A 71 0.60 -10.09 10.43
N ARG A 72 -0.14 -9.80 11.53
CA ARG A 72 0.47 -9.48 12.83
C ARG A 72 1.29 -10.64 13.42
N VAL A 73 0.89 -11.89 13.16
CA VAL A 73 1.64 -13.07 13.60
C VAL A 73 2.92 -13.21 12.78
N GLU A 74 2.88 -12.99 11.47
CA GLU A 74 4.06 -13.02 10.59
C GLU A 74 5.03 -11.86 10.89
N LEU A 75 4.52 -10.66 11.17
CA LEU A 75 5.33 -9.51 11.57
C LEU A 75 6.13 -9.78 12.85
N ARG A 76 5.63 -10.65 13.75
CA ARG A 76 6.38 -11.07 14.94
C ARG A 76 7.54 -12.03 14.61
N LYS A 77 7.46 -12.74 13.48
CA LYS A 77 8.56 -13.59 12.99
C LYS A 77 9.65 -12.79 12.29
N VAL A 78 9.41 -11.50 12.01
CA VAL A 78 10.44 -10.61 11.46
C VAL A 78 11.47 -10.36 12.57
N VAL A 79 12.59 -11.07 12.46
CA VAL A 79 13.78 -10.77 13.25
C VAL A 79 14.41 -9.54 12.63
N TRP A 80 14.24 -8.39 13.29
CA TRP A 80 14.93 -7.18 12.86
C TRP A 80 16.43 -7.36 13.10
N PRO A 81 17.26 -7.00 12.10
CA PRO A 81 18.70 -7.14 12.22
C PRO A 81 19.22 -6.34 13.41
N THR A 82 20.26 -6.85 14.04
CA THR A 82 20.92 -6.13 15.14
C THR A 82 21.60 -4.86 14.60
N ARG A 83 21.89 -3.90 15.48
CA ARG A 83 22.63 -2.68 15.10
C ARG A 83 23.98 -3.02 14.48
N GLU A 84 24.63 -4.08 14.96
CA GLU A 84 25.93 -4.55 14.48
C GLU A 84 25.83 -5.09 13.05
N GLU A 85 24.85 -5.95 12.75
CA GLU A 85 24.61 -6.46 11.40
C GLU A 85 24.28 -5.33 10.42
N THR A 86 23.43 -4.39 10.84
CA THR A 86 23.02 -3.25 10.02
C THR A 86 24.22 -2.37 9.66
N ILE A 87 25.09 -2.09 10.65
CA ILE A 87 26.30 -1.29 10.44
C ILE A 87 27.29 -2.06 9.57
N GLN A 88 27.46 -3.36 9.78
CA GLN A 88 28.34 -4.19 8.97
C GLN A 88 27.94 -4.18 7.50
N THR A 89 26.65 -4.39 7.19
CA THR A 89 26.15 -4.32 5.81
C THR A 89 26.29 -2.90 5.24
N THR A 90 26.01 -1.86 6.03
CA THR A 90 26.15 -0.47 5.58
C THR A 90 27.60 -0.14 5.21
N ILE A 91 28.57 -0.55 6.04
CA ILE A 91 30.00 -0.36 5.77
C ILE A 91 30.42 -1.14 4.53
N MET A 92 29.97 -2.39 4.36
CA MET A 92 30.25 -3.16 3.14
C MET A 92 29.75 -2.45 1.88
N VAL A 93 28.51 -1.95 1.90
CA VAL A 93 27.93 -1.19 0.77
C VAL A 93 28.69 0.11 0.53
N LEU A 94 29.10 0.82 1.59
CA LEU A 94 29.87 2.06 1.48
C LEU A 94 31.24 1.83 0.83
N ILE A 95 31.95 0.77 1.22
CA ILE A 95 33.23 0.36 0.62
C ILE A 95 33.02 0.04 -0.87
N PHE A 96 32.00 -0.75 -1.19
CA PHE A 96 31.68 -1.08 -2.59
C PHE A 96 31.36 0.18 -3.42
N ALA A 97 30.56 1.10 -2.89
CA ALA A 97 30.24 2.37 -3.54
C ALA A 97 31.48 3.24 -3.73
N MET A 98 32.41 3.27 -2.77
CA MET A 98 33.67 4.00 -2.88
C MET A 98 34.57 3.43 -3.98
N ILE A 99 34.68 2.11 -4.07
CA ILE A 99 35.44 1.43 -5.14
C ILE A 99 34.83 1.75 -6.51
N MET A 100 33.51 1.64 -6.65
CA MET A 100 32.81 1.98 -7.89
C MET A 100 32.98 3.46 -8.27
N GLY A 101 32.95 4.36 -7.29
CA GLY A 101 33.19 5.79 -7.49
C GLY A 101 34.60 6.08 -8.02
N VAL A 102 35.63 5.46 -7.44
CA VAL A 102 37.01 5.59 -7.92
C VAL A 102 37.17 4.99 -9.32
N PHE A 103 36.56 3.82 -9.57
CA PHE A 103 36.58 3.18 -10.88
C PHE A 103 35.98 4.08 -11.97
N PHE A 104 34.80 4.65 -11.74
CA PHE A 104 34.18 5.55 -12.71
C PHE A 104 34.97 6.84 -12.89
N TRP A 105 35.52 7.40 -11.81
CA TRP A 105 36.38 8.58 -11.91
C TRP A 105 37.62 8.33 -12.78
N LEU A 106 38.27 7.16 -12.63
CA LEU A 106 39.40 6.77 -13.49
C LEU A 106 38.97 6.55 -14.95
N LEU A 107 37.81 5.92 -15.15
CA LEU A 107 37.24 5.72 -16.48
C LEU A 107 36.99 7.06 -17.17
N ASP A 108 36.41 8.04 -16.48
CA ASP A 108 36.15 9.38 -17.01
C ASP A 108 37.46 10.08 -17.39
N MET A 109 38.50 10.01 -16.54
CA MET A 109 39.82 10.56 -16.88
C MET A 109 40.42 9.89 -18.12
N PHE A 110 40.30 8.56 -18.22
CA PHE A 110 40.79 7.80 -19.36
C PHE A 110 40.03 8.15 -20.65
N LEU A 111 38.70 8.25 -20.60
CA LEU A 111 37.86 8.64 -21.73
C LEU A 111 38.13 10.08 -22.16
N LEU A 112 38.31 11.01 -21.22
CA LEU A 112 38.68 12.40 -21.52
C LEU A 112 40.06 12.48 -22.18
N TRP A 113 41.04 11.70 -21.70
CA TRP A 113 42.35 11.62 -22.34
C TRP A 113 42.25 11.05 -23.76
N LEU A 114 41.52 9.95 -23.94
CA LEU A 114 41.34 9.30 -25.23
C LEU A 114 40.63 10.21 -26.25
N THR A 115 39.56 10.89 -25.83
CA THR A 115 38.82 11.81 -26.70
C THR A 115 39.65 13.03 -27.10
N ARG A 116 40.45 13.60 -26.19
CA ARG A 116 41.41 14.68 -26.51
C ARG A 116 42.47 14.22 -27.50
N PHE A 117 43.02 13.01 -27.31
CA PHE A 117 43.99 12.42 -28.22
C PHE A 117 43.40 12.21 -29.62
N LEU A 118 42.18 11.67 -29.72
CA LEU A 118 41.52 11.41 -30.99
C LEU A 118 41.04 12.69 -31.72
N THR A 119 40.64 13.73 -30.98
CA THR A 119 40.13 14.98 -31.57
C THR A 119 41.26 15.97 -31.91
N GLY A 120 42.51 15.68 -31.52
CA GLY A 120 43.66 16.52 -31.86
C GLY A 120 43.67 17.92 -31.23
N GLN A 121 42.76 18.19 -30.28
CA GLN A 121 42.72 19.43 -29.51
C GLN A 121 43.67 19.28 -28.31
N GLY A 122 44.95 19.52 -28.55
CA GLY A 122 45.98 19.53 -27.51
C GLY A 122 46.34 20.95 -27.08
N VAL A 123 45.81 21.38 -25.93
CA VAL A 123 46.54 21.78 -24.71
C VAL A 123 45.58 21.72 -23.53
#